data_AF-A0A0L6WVR8-F1
#
_entry.id   AF-A0A0L6WVR8-F1
#
_cell.length_a   1.000
_cell.length_b   1.000
_cell.length_c   1.000
_cell.angle_alpha   90.00
_cell.angle_beta   90.00
_cell.angle_gamma   90.00
#
_symmetry.space_group_name_H-M   'P 1'
#
loop_
_entity.id
_entity.type
_entity.pdbx_description
1 polymer ?
#
loop_
_entity_poly.entity_id
_entity_poly.type
_entity_poly.pdbx_seq_one_letter_code
_entity_poly.pdbx_strand_id
1 'polypeptide(L)'
;MAESLRTYLNEPVLFALNLPQTINYDHLWAMFKNLLVTRITLSAGYLVFCPTKEGWSRLLMHGLQTAKIEFADIGQAEKALTKMNSRPIPNISPPEILKLSTSPDTEIPPLPRHLRTDGHGSERRTSPPLLEEAVASHTTNDLDSRIEIQQRPQIAKEAAPYVDSLREDRTRVNSLLKPAERELWRRELDVSQSRIKVLELQIEEERKKAAKEMASQKDAADRVAREQARKDALVTEIERCRQRDAHLCKWERSAALERFLLVLDEFEGRTRSVSETRPLTFEGIPWPTLDNPLTPSFQADAITWEKVEAFFSYAKRTLLHHQYSKLVERVHRLFHPDKWRARRVLDTVPGTDLRQAVEQSVNTVAQAMTPIWKESKGRG
;
A
#
# COMPACT_ATOMS: atom_id res chain seq x y z
N MET A 1 -16.83 -37.43 -8.69
CA MET A 1 -16.05 -37.79 -7.50
C MET A 1 -16.14 -36.64 -6.52
N ALA A 2 -17.13 -36.69 -5.63
CA ALA A 2 -17.25 -35.77 -4.50
C ALA A 2 -16.67 -36.52 -3.30
N GLU A 3 -15.36 -36.38 -3.09
CA GLU A 3 -14.77 -36.80 -1.82
C GLU A 3 -15.39 -35.94 -0.73
N SER A 4 -16.28 -36.63 -0.03
CA SER A 4 -17.07 -36.21 1.10
C SER A 4 -16.24 -35.39 2.10
N LEU A 5 -16.45 -34.06 2.14
CA LEU A 5 -15.96 -33.09 3.14
C LEU A 5 -16.39 -33.41 4.60
N ARG A 6 -16.94 -34.61 4.87
CA ARG A 6 -17.53 -35.07 6.14
C ARG A 6 -16.56 -35.14 7.32
N THR A 7 -15.36 -34.58 7.25
CA THR A 7 -14.33 -34.69 8.29
C THR A 7 -13.95 -33.37 8.96
N TYR A 8 -14.55 -32.23 8.60
CA TYR A 8 -14.12 -30.93 9.15
C TYR A 8 -15.02 -30.35 10.25
N LEU A 9 -16.27 -30.80 10.35
CA LEU A 9 -17.21 -30.35 11.38
C LEU A 9 -17.52 -31.48 12.36
N ASN A 10 -17.09 -31.30 13.60
CA ASN A 10 -17.44 -32.22 14.70
C ASN A 10 -18.83 -31.92 15.28
N GLU A 11 -19.33 -30.70 15.07
CA GLU A 11 -20.62 -30.23 15.57
C GLU A 11 -21.32 -29.42 14.46
N PRO A 12 -22.67 -29.36 14.47
CA PRO A 12 -23.44 -28.54 13.53
C PRO A 12 -23.41 -27.05 13.93
N VAL A 13 -22.22 -26.52 14.18
CA VAL A 13 -22.00 -25.18 14.73
C VAL A 13 -20.98 -24.42 13.86
N LEU A 14 -21.28 -23.16 13.55
CA LEU A 14 -20.36 -22.23 12.93
C LEU A 14 -20.24 -20.94 13.74
N PHE A 15 -19.12 -20.26 13.56
CA PHE A 15 -18.83 -18.97 14.16
C PHE A 15 -18.69 -17.91 13.07
N ALA A 16 -19.52 -16.88 13.12
CA ALA A 16 -19.33 -15.67 12.31
C ALA A 16 -18.40 -14.71 13.06
N LEU A 17 -17.23 -14.46 12.48
CA LEU A 17 -16.16 -13.68 13.11
C LEU A 17 -16.17 -12.22 12.60
N ASN A 18 -15.68 -11.30 13.43
CA ASN A 18 -15.50 -9.88 13.09
C ASN A 18 -16.77 -9.17 12.59
N LEU A 19 -17.92 -9.47 13.17
CA LEU A 19 -19.16 -8.78 12.81
C LEU A 19 -19.13 -7.34 13.38
N PRO A 20 -19.55 -6.33 12.61
CA PRO A 20 -19.76 -4.98 13.15
C PRO A 20 -20.83 -4.99 14.25
N GLN A 21 -20.75 -4.06 15.20
CA GLN A 21 -21.80 -3.89 16.23
C GLN A 21 -23.18 -3.50 15.69
N THR A 22 -23.24 -2.97 14.46
CA THR A 22 -24.50 -2.65 13.78
C THR A 22 -25.27 -3.90 13.35
N ILE A 23 -24.60 -5.06 13.31
CA ILE A 23 -25.28 -6.33 13.05
C ILE A 23 -26.10 -6.77 14.26
N ASN A 24 -27.28 -7.32 13.99
CA ASN A 24 -28.20 -7.80 15.00
C ASN A 24 -28.68 -9.20 14.59
N TYR A 25 -29.53 -9.80 15.43
CA TYR A 25 -30.06 -11.13 15.20
C TYR A 25 -30.81 -11.24 13.86
N ASP A 26 -31.63 -10.23 13.52
CA ASP A 26 -32.49 -10.26 12.33
C ASP A 26 -31.68 -10.29 11.03
N HIS A 27 -30.56 -9.56 10.98
CA HIS A 27 -29.66 -9.58 9.82
C HIS A 27 -29.11 -10.98 9.55
N LEU A 28 -28.63 -11.67 10.61
CA LEU A 28 -28.11 -13.03 10.49
C LEU A 28 -29.24 -14.01 10.18
N TRP A 29 -30.39 -13.89 10.86
CA TRP A 29 -31.54 -14.75 10.63
C TRP A 29 -32.04 -14.68 9.18
N ALA A 30 -32.18 -13.47 8.63
CA ALA A 30 -32.58 -13.26 7.24
C ALA A 30 -31.60 -13.89 6.23
N MET A 31 -30.30 -13.84 6.56
CA MET A 31 -29.24 -14.40 5.73
C MET A 31 -29.24 -15.95 5.74
N PHE A 32 -29.57 -16.56 6.88
CA PHE A 32 -29.63 -18.02 7.02
C PHE A 32 -31.04 -18.63 6.90
N LYS A 33 -32.08 -17.86 6.55
CA LYS A 33 -33.49 -18.31 6.53
C LYS A 33 -33.79 -19.59 5.72
N ASN A 34 -32.96 -19.92 4.73
CA ASN A 34 -33.10 -21.10 3.86
C ASN A 34 -32.28 -22.31 4.36
N LEU A 35 -31.67 -22.17 5.53
CA LEU A 35 -30.85 -23.16 6.22
C LEU A 35 -31.52 -23.39 7.57
N LEU A 36 -31.61 -24.64 8.01
CA LEU A 36 -32.34 -25.00 9.24
C LEU A 36 -31.52 -24.59 10.48
N VAL A 37 -31.45 -23.29 10.76
CA VAL A 37 -30.79 -22.72 11.93
C VAL A 37 -31.68 -22.92 13.15
N THR A 38 -31.13 -23.54 14.18
CA THR A 38 -31.82 -23.80 15.45
C THR A 38 -31.60 -22.66 16.43
N ARG A 39 -30.41 -22.06 16.45
CA ARG A 39 -30.06 -21.00 17.40
C ARG A 39 -28.98 -20.07 16.85
N ILE A 40 -29.14 -18.77 17.07
CA ILE A 40 -28.08 -17.77 16.88
C ILE A 40 -27.83 -17.08 18.21
N THR A 41 -26.57 -17.09 18.66
CA THR A 41 -26.15 -16.38 19.88
C THR A 41 -25.12 -15.33 19.51
N LEU A 42 -25.47 -14.06 19.66
CA LEU A 42 -24.55 -12.94 19.52
C LEU A 42 -23.79 -12.72 20.82
N SER A 43 -22.48 -12.55 20.72
CA SER A 43 -21.60 -12.24 21.84
C SER A 43 -20.92 -10.90 21.57
N ALA A 44 -21.21 -9.92 22.42
CA ALA A 44 -20.56 -8.61 22.36
C ALA A 44 -19.11 -8.76 22.84
N GLY A 45 -18.16 -8.36 21.98
CA GLY A 45 -16.74 -8.52 22.22
C GLY A 45 -16.23 -9.87 21.70
N TYR A 46 -15.31 -9.82 20.74
CA TYR A 46 -14.53 -10.98 20.38
C TYR A 46 -13.38 -11.14 21.37
N LEU A 47 -13.27 -12.33 21.96
CA LEU A 47 -12.09 -12.71 22.73
C LEU A 47 -11.03 -13.18 21.74
N VAL A 48 -10.05 -12.33 21.47
CA VAL A 48 -8.83 -12.77 20.80
C VAL A 48 -7.98 -13.46 21.85
N PHE A 49 -7.67 -14.74 21.61
CA PHE A 49 -6.71 -15.46 22.42
C PHE A 49 -5.31 -15.11 21.94
N CYS A 50 -4.59 -14.31 22.72
CA CYS A 50 -3.19 -14.01 22.44
C CYS A 50 -2.31 -15.06 23.15
N PRO A 51 -1.39 -15.73 22.45
CA PRO A 51 -0.42 -16.60 23.10
C PRO A 51 0.50 -15.76 23.97
N THR A 52 0.63 -16.15 25.24
CA THR A 52 1.57 -15.58 26.21
C THR A 52 2.52 -16.67 26.70
N LYS A 53 3.62 -16.29 27.34
CA LYS A 53 4.61 -17.25 27.88
C LYS A 53 4.02 -18.17 28.96
N GLU A 54 2.86 -17.83 29.53
CA GLU A 54 2.18 -18.58 30.60
C GLU A 54 0.88 -19.27 30.14
N GLY A 55 0.55 -19.22 28.84
CA GLY A 55 -0.70 -19.77 28.29
C GLY A 55 -1.42 -18.78 27.37
N TRP A 56 -2.74 -18.94 27.19
CA TRP A 56 -3.54 -18.04 26.33
C TRP A 56 -4.22 -16.96 27.16
N SER A 57 -4.02 -15.68 26.82
CA SER A 57 -4.71 -14.55 27.45
C SER A 57 -5.90 -14.09 26.60
N ARG A 58 -7.03 -13.82 27.26
CA ARG A 58 -8.28 -13.36 26.66
C ARG A 58 -8.25 -11.83 26.49
N LEU A 59 -8.17 -11.33 25.26
CA LEU A 59 -8.30 -9.90 24.96
C LEU A 59 -9.69 -9.60 24.41
N LEU A 60 -10.41 -8.67 25.05
CA LEU A 60 -11.72 -8.22 24.59
C LEU A 60 -11.54 -7.11 23.53
N MET A 61 -11.77 -7.44 22.27
CA MET A 61 -11.79 -6.46 21.19
C MET A 61 -13.11 -5.66 21.27
N HIS A 62 -13.04 -4.40 21.69
CA HIS A 62 -14.18 -3.48 21.63
C HIS A 62 -14.51 -3.13 20.17
N GLY A 63 -15.79 -3.06 19.82
CA GLY A 63 -16.26 -2.65 18.49
C GLY A 63 -16.57 -3.78 17.50
N LEU A 64 -16.19 -5.03 17.81
CA LEU A 64 -16.53 -6.21 17.02
C LEU A 64 -17.33 -7.22 17.87
N GLN A 65 -18.23 -7.94 17.23
CA GLN A 65 -19.00 -9.01 17.84
C GLN A 65 -18.81 -10.31 17.07
N THR A 66 -19.15 -11.43 17.71
CA THR A 66 -19.22 -12.73 17.04
C THR A 66 -20.60 -13.34 17.20
N ALA A 67 -20.95 -14.21 16.26
CA ALA A 67 -22.17 -15.00 16.35
C ALA A 67 -21.84 -16.48 16.33
N LYS A 68 -22.32 -17.22 17.33
CA LYS A 68 -22.40 -18.69 17.28
C LYS A 68 -23.72 -19.06 16.60
N ILE A 69 -23.64 -19.85 15.54
CA ILE A 69 -24.79 -20.25 14.71
C ILE A 69 -24.88 -21.78 14.79
N GLU A 70 -25.96 -22.26 15.41
CA GLU A 70 -26.25 -23.69 15.56
C GLU A 70 -27.27 -24.10 14.50
N PHE A 71 -26.99 -25.21 13.82
CA PHE A 71 -27.82 -25.77 12.76
C PHE A 71 -28.46 -27.08 13.23
N ALA A 72 -29.52 -27.52 12.55
CA ALA A 72 -30.21 -28.77 12.85
C ALA A 72 -29.30 -30.00 12.65
N ASP A 73 -28.41 -29.96 11.67
CA ASP A 73 -27.47 -31.04 11.35
C ASP A 73 -26.19 -30.51 10.70
N ILE A 74 -25.16 -31.36 10.64
CA ILE A 74 -23.84 -31.02 10.10
C ILE A 74 -23.93 -30.67 8.61
N GLY A 75 -24.82 -31.31 7.84
CA GLY A 75 -25.00 -31.03 6.42
C GLY A 75 -25.52 -29.62 6.14
N GLN A 76 -26.39 -29.09 7.01
CA GLN A 76 -26.82 -27.69 6.93
C GLN A 76 -25.69 -26.72 7.26
N ALA A 77 -24.86 -27.03 8.26
CA ALA A 77 -23.68 -26.23 8.60
C ALA A 77 -22.66 -26.23 7.44
N GLU A 78 -22.35 -27.37 6.83
CA GLU A 78 -21.47 -27.46 5.65
C GLU A 78 -22.04 -26.64 4.48
N LYS A 79 -23.34 -26.78 4.19
CA LYS A 79 -24.03 -26.02 3.14
C LYS A 79 -23.98 -24.51 3.42
N ALA A 80 -24.09 -24.11 4.69
CA ALA A 80 -23.95 -22.73 5.12
C ALA A 80 -22.51 -22.22 4.88
N LEU A 81 -21.50 -23.00 5.29
CA LEU A 81 -20.09 -22.66 5.12
C LEU A 81 -19.74 -22.48 3.63
N THR A 82 -20.18 -23.38 2.75
CA THR A 82 -19.90 -23.28 1.30
C THR A 82 -20.66 -22.13 0.63
N LYS A 83 -21.92 -21.89 1.00
CA LYS A 83 -22.76 -20.89 0.32
C LYS A 83 -22.58 -19.49 0.85
N MET A 84 -22.34 -19.31 2.15
CA MET A 84 -22.45 -18.03 2.82
C MET A 84 -21.08 -17.42 3.19
N ASN A 85 -20.03 -18.24 3.29
CA ASN A 85 -18.69 -17.70 3.52
C ASN A 85 -18.27 -16.79 2.35
N SER A 86 -17.69 -15.64 2.68
CA SER A 86 -17.30 -14.60 1.72
C SER A 86 -18.45 -13.89 0.99
N ARG A 87 -19.70 -13.98 1.47
CA ARG A 87 -20.83 -13.17 0.95
C ARG A 87 -21.00 -11.86 1.71
N PRO A 88 -21.42 -10.77 1.03
CA PRO A 88 -21.77 -9.53 1.71
C PRO A 88 -23.02 -9.72 2.55
N ILE A 89 -23.02 -9.18 3.77
CA ILE A 89 -24.17 -9.21 4.65
C ILE A 89 -25.21 -8.20 4.13
N PRO A 90 -26.46 -8.62 3.88
CA PRO A 90 -27.47 -7.76 3.28
C PRO A 90 -27.81 -6.57 4.20
N ASN A 91 -28.15 -5.43 3.58
CA ASN A 91 -28.63 -4.22 4.25
C ASN A 91 -27.63 -3.53 5.20
N ILE A 92 -26.33 -3.84 5.12
CA ILE A 92 -25.27 -3.04 5.74
C ILE A 92 -24.65 -2.12 4.70
N SER A 93 -24.45 -0.85 5.06
CA SER A 93 -23.62 0.09 4.32
C SER A 93 -22.49 0.60 5.23
N PRO A 94 -21.21 0.36 4.92
CA PRO A 94 -20.71 -0.34 3.72
C PRO A 94 -20.97 -1.87 3.76
N PRO A 95 -21.00 -2.56 2.60
CA PRO A 95 -21.15 -4.01 2.54
C PRO A 95 -19.98 -4.72 3.25
N GLU A 96 -20.29 -5.49 4.29
CA GLU A 96 -19.29 -6.26 5.05
C GLU A 96 -19.33 -7.73 4.64
N ILE A 97 -18.15 -8.34 4.49
CA ILE A 97 -18.01 -9.73 4.02
C ILE A 97 -18.11 -10.68 5.21
N LEU A 98 -19.08 -11.59 5.18
CA LEU A 98 -19.25 -12.61 6.21
C LEU A 98 -18.09 -13.61 6.19
N LYS A 99 -17.41 -13.77 7.33
CA LYS A 99 -16.38 -14.79 7.55
C LYS A 99 -16.90 -15.85 8.51
N LEU A 100 -17.02 -17.08 8.03
CA LEU A 100 -17.47 -18.22 8.82
C LEU A 100 -16.29 -19.13 9.18
N SER A 101 -16.28 -19.62 10.42
CA SER A 101 -15.27 -20.51 10.97
C SER A 101 -15.91 -21.69 11.69
N THR A 102 -15.22 -22.83 11.71
CA THR A 102 -15.65 -24.05 12.42
C THR A 102 -15.25 -24.04 13.89
N SER A 103 -14.32 -23.17 14.29
CA SER A 103 -13.92 -22.96 15.67
C SER A 103 -13.93 -21.48 16.03
N PRO A 104 -14.28 -21.12 17.28
CA PRO A 104 -14.27 -19.75 17.74
C PRO A 104 -12.84 -19.16 17.78
N ASP A 105 -11.82 -20.02 17.79
CA ASP A 105 -10.43 -19.67 18.07
C ASP A 105 -9.52 -19.71 16.82
N THR A 106 -10.09 -19.95 15.65
CA THR A 106 -9.30 -20.16 14.42
C THR A 106 -8.91 -18.82 13.81
N GLU A 107 -7.70 -18.36 14.12
CA GLU A 107 -6.86 -17.77 13.07
C GLU A 107 -6.71 -18.82 11.96
N ILE A 108 -6.87 -18.41 10.70
CA ILE A 108 -6.73 -19.25 9.50
C ILE A 108 -5.59 -20.25 9.71
N PRO A 109 -5.83 -21.58 9.74
CA PRO A 109 -4.74 -22.51 9.93
C PRO A 109 -3.77 -22.37 8.75
N PRO A 110 -2.44 -22.32 8.97
CA PRO A 110 -1.51 -22.44 7.87
C PRO A 110 -1.80 -23.77 7.15
N LEU A 111 -1.90 -23.71 5.82
CA LEU A 111 -2.14 -24.86 4.95
C LEU A 111 -1.32 -26.10 5.40
N PRO A 112 -1.87 -27.32 5.34
CA PRO A 112 -1.21 -28.53 5.82
C PRO A 112 0.17 -28.73 5.17
N ARG A 113 1.20 -29.01 5.99
CA ARG A 113 2.60 -29.16 5.56
C ARG A 113 2.82 -30.23 4.48
N HIS A 114 1.88 -31.14 4.28
CA HIS A 114 1.96 -32.24 3.31
C HIS A 114 1.78 -31.80 1.86
N LEU A 115 1.41 -30.54 1.61
CA LEU A 115 1.43 -29.92 0.28
C LEU A 115 2.70 -29.08 0.03
N ARG A 116 3.68 -29.12 0.93
CA ARG A 116 5.04 -28.63 0.64
C ARG A 116 5.79 -29.76 -0.06
N THR A 117 5.97 -29.63 -1.37
CA THR A 117 6.93 -30.44 -2.10
C THR A 117 8.32 -30.14 -1.55
N ASP A 118 8.89 -31.07 -0.81
CA ASP A 118 10.29 -31.07 -0.42
C ASP A 118 11.16 -31.18 -1.69
N GLY A 119 11.93 -30.13 -1.96
CA GLY A 119 12.94 -30.09 -3.01
C GLY A 119 14.32 -29.80 -2.42
N HIS A 120 15.01 -30.85 -1.95
CA HIS A 120 16.45 -30.84 -1.75
C HIS A 120 17.09 -31.86 -2.70
N GLY A 121 17.80 -31.34 -3.69
CA GLY A 121 18.53 -32.11 -4.69
C GLY A 121 19.45 -31.18 -5.47
N SER A 122 20.63 -30.95 -4.89
CA SER A 122 21.76 -30.22 -5.48
C SER A 122 22.21 -30.85 -6.79
N GLU A 123 22.08 -30.15 -7.91
CA GLU A 123 22.98 -30.31 -9.05
C GLU A 123 23.36 -28.95 -9.65
N ARG A 124 24.68 -28.74 -9.73
CA ARG A 124 25.32 -27.67 -10.50
C ARG A 124 24.84 -27.74 -11.94
N ARG A 125 24.12 -26.73 -12.42
CA ARG A 125 24.01 -26.42 -13.85
C ARG A 125 23.88 -24.92 -14.05
N THR A 126 24.74 -24.42 -14.93
CA THR A 126 24.78 -23.11 -15.57
C THR A 126 23.39 -22.49 -15.76
N SER A 127 23.21 -21.29 -15.23
CA SER A 127 21.99 -20.48 -15.37
C SER A 127 21.70 -20.15 -16.84
N PRO A 128 20.52 -20.51 -17.37
CA PRO A 128 19.85 -19.75 -18.41
C PRO A 128 18.96 -18.67 -17.75
N PRO A 129 18.67 -17.57 -18.47
CA PRO A 129 17.86 -16.47 -17.93
C PRO A 129 16.39 -16.89 -17.85
N LEU A 130 15.77 -16.62 -16.70
CA LEU A 130 14.35 -16.86 -16.49
C LEU A 130 13.49 -15.77 -17.12
N LEU A 131 12.59 -16.27 -17.95
CA LEU A 131 11.35 -15.71 -18.47
C LEU A 131 10.58 -14.87 -17.45
N GLU A 132 10.41 -13.58 -17.77
CA GLU A 132 9.27 -12.78 -17.37
C GLU A 132 8.07 -13.18 -18.24
N GLU A 133 7.00 -13.65 -17.62
CA GLU A 133 5.68 -13.75 -18.24
C GLU A 133 4.70 -12.83 -17.51
N ALA A 134 3.88 -12.16 -18.33
CA ALA A 134 2.72 -11.34 -17.99
C ALA A 134 2.95 -9.84 -17.67
N VAL A 135 3.43 -9.08 -18.67
CA VAL A 135 2.73 -7.86 -19.16
C VAL A 135 2.93 -7.75 -20.68
N ALA A 136 2.32 -8.65 -21.45
CA ALA A 136 2.34 -8.62 -22.91
C ALA A 136 1.09 -7.92 -23.46
N SER A 137 1.09 -6.60 -23.44
CA SER A 137 0.24 -5.79 -24.32
C SER A 137 0.82 -4.38 -24.41
N HIS A 138 1.82 -4.17 -25.28
CA HIS A 138 2.18 -2.91 -25.97
C HIS A 138 3.63 -2.94 -26.49
N THR A 139 3.96 -3.84 -27.42
CA THR A 139 5.24 -3.79 -28.15
C THR A 139 5.13 -4.25 -29.61
N THR A 140 3.94 -4.23 -30.22
CA THR A 140 3.79 -4.53 -31.66
C THR A 140 4.09 -3.33 -32.56
N ASN A 141 4.28 -2.12 -32.02
CA ASN A 141 4.56 -0.93 -32.84
C ASN A 141 6.06 -0.63 -33.07
N ASP A 142 6.99 -1.30 -32.36
CA ASP A 142 8.43 -0.98 -32.45
C ASP A 142 9.20 -1.87 -33.46
N LEU A 143 8.60 -2.99 -33.88
CA LEU A 143 9.15 -3.88 -34.92
C LEU A 143 8.83 -3.38 -36.34
N ASP A 144 7.66 -2.79 -36.57
CA ASP A 144 7.31 -2.22 -37.87
C ASP A 144 8.14 -0.96 -38.21
N SER A 145 8.53 -0.16 -37.21
CA SER A 145 9.38 1.02 -37.45
C SER A 145 10.83 0.64 -37.80
N ARG A 146 11.33 -0.52 -37.32
CA ARG A 146 12.68 -1.02 -37.64
C ARG A 146 12.78 -1.60 -39.06
N ILE A 147 11.71 -2.20 -39.57
CA ILE A 147 11.64 -2.72 -40.94
C ILE A 147 11.66 -1.54 -41.95
N GLU A 148 10.98 -0.43 -41.65
CA GLU A 148 10.96 0.75 -42.51
C GLU A 148 12.31 1.49 -42.63
N ILE A 149 13.10 1.53 -41.55
CA ILE A 149 14.40 2.24 -41.56
C ILE A 149 15.47 1.51 -42.39
N GLN A 150 15.44 0.17 -42.43
CA GLN A 150 16.40 -0.61 -43.23
C GLN A 150 16.09 -0.64 -44.74
N GLN A 151 14.82 -0.49 -45.15
CA GLN A 151 14.43 -0.53 -46.57
C GLN A 151 14.49 0.85 -47.26
N ARG A 152 14.48 1.94 -46.50
CA ARG A 152 14.57 3.32 -47.02
C ARG A 152 15.73 3.59 -48.00
N PRO A 153 16.97 3.13 -47.76
CA PRO A 153 18.07 3.33 -48.70
C PRO A 153 17.95 2.50 -50.00
N GLN A 154 17.23 1.37 -49.99
CA GLN A 154 16.98 0.58 -51.20
C GLN A 154 15.89 1.24 -52.06
N ILE A 155 14.78 1.67 -51.46
CA ILE A 155 13.71 2.40 -52.16
C ILE A 155 14.25 3.71 -52.76
N ALA A 156 15.13 4.42 -52.05
CA ALA A 156 15.76 5.64 -52.56
C ALA A 156 16.68 5.40 -53.77
N LYS A 157 17.38 4.26 -53.82
CA LYS A 157 18.22 3.89 -54.97
C LYS A 157 17.39 3.50 -56.19
N GLU A 158 16.28 2.81 -55.99
CA GLU A 158 15.37 2.39 -57.07
C GLU A 158 14.57 3.57 -57.63
N ALA A 159 14.24 4.57 -56.80
CA ALA A 159 13.51 5.76 -57.24
C ALA A 159 14.38 6.78 -58.01
N ALA A 160 15.70 6.78 -57.85
CA ALA A 160 16.61 7.74 -58.47
C ALA A 160 16.48 7.84 -60.01
N PRO A 161 16.52 6.75 -60.81
CA PRO A 161 16.38 6.84 -62.27
C PRO A 161 14.99 7.34 -62.71
N TYR A 162 13.95 7.06 -61.92
CA TYR A 162 12.60 7.53 -62.20
C TYR A 162 12.46 9.04 -61.95
N VAL A 163 13.08 9.55 -60.89
CA VAL A 163 13.10 10.99 -60.59
C VAL A 163 13.89 11.77 -61.65
N ASP A 164 15.00 11.23 -62.14
CA ASP A 164 15.80 11.85 -63.20
C ASP A 164 15.05 11.85 -64.55
N SER A 165 14.34 10.78 -64.90
CA SER A 165 13.44 10.73 -66.06
C SER A 165 12.35 11.81 -66.01
N LEU A 166 11.69 11.99 -64.85
CA LEU A 166 10.70 13.05 -64.67
C LEU A 166 11.30 14.46 -64.78
N ARG A 167 12.60 14.61 -64.48
CA ARG A 167 13.32 15.88 -64.60
C ARG A 167 13.57 16.26 -66.06
N GLU A 168 13.91 15.28 -66.89
CA GLU A 168 14.12 15.44 -68.34
C GLU A 168 12.82 15.71 -69.09
N ASP A 169 11.72 15.04 -68.72
CA ASP A 169 10.41 15.30 -69.31
C ASP A 169 9.91 16.70 -68.96
N ARG A 170 10.18 17.16 -67.73
CA ARG A 170 9.83 18.52 -67.30
C ARG A 170 10.60 19.59 -68.05
N THR A 171 11.88 19.39 -68.37
CA THR A 171 12.66 20.35 -69.17
C THR A 171 12.19 20.38 -70.63
N ARG A 172 11.84 19.23 -71.22
CA ARG A 172 11.23 19.17 -72.56
C ARG A 172 9.90 19.92 -72.63
N VAL A 173 8.96 19.65 -71.72
CA VAL A 173 7.65 20.33 -71.68
C VAL A 173 7.82 21.85 -71.49
N ASN A 174 8.76 22.28 -70.65
CA ASN A 174 8.99 23.71 -70.40
C ASN A 174 9.63 24.46 -71.59
N SER A 175 10.32 23.74 -72.49
CA SER A 175 10.86 24.31 -73.74
C SER A 175 9.80 24.51 -74.83
N LEU A 176 8.68 23.80 -74.74
CA LEU A 176 7.58 23.83 -75.72
C LEU A 176 6.45 24.81 -75.36
N LEU A 177 6.38 25.25 -74.10
CA LEU A 177 5.35 26.17 -73.61
C LEU A 177 5.62 27.63 -74.02
N LYS A 178 4.57 28.34 -74.44
CA LYS A 178 4.65 29.78 -74.77
C LYS A 178 5.00 30.60 -73.51
N PRO A 179 5.62 31.79 -73.63
CA PRO A 179 5.99 32.63 -72.48
C PRO A 179 4.85 32.87 -71.46
N ALA A 180 3.62 33.11 -71.93
CA ALA A 180 2.45 33.32 -71.07
C ALA A 180 2.02 32.07 -70.29
N GLU A 181 2.13 30.88 -70.89
CA GLU A 181 1.79 29.61 -70.23
C GLU A 181 2.82 29.26 -69.14
N ARG A 182 4.09 29.58 -69.37
CA ARG A 182 5.16 29.41 -68.35
C ARG A 182 4.96 30.28 -67.12
N GLU A 183 4.32 31.44 -67.26
CA GLU A 183 4.01 32.32 -66.14
C GLU A 183 2.83 31.78 -65.32
N LEU A 184 1.78 31.29 -65.99
CA LEU A 184 0.65 30.62 -65.32
C LEU A 184 1.12 29.39 -64.53
N TRP A 185 1.97 28.55 -65.12
CA TRP A 185 2.56 27.40 -64.45
C TRP A 185 3.40 27.77 -63.22
N ARG A 186 4.13 28.90 -63.25
CA ARG A 186 4.87 29.39 -62.07
C ARG A 186 3.94 29.80 -60.96
N ARG A 187 2.89 30.57 -61.27
CA ARG A 187 1.88 30.98 -60.28
C ARG A 187 1.17 29.77 -59.66
N GLU A 188 0.83 28.77 -60.47
CA GLU A 188 0.22 27.53 -59.99
C GLU A 188 1.17 26.71 -59.10
N LEU A 189 2.46 26.66 -59.45
CA LEU A 189 3.48 26.02 -58.62
C LEU A 189 3.66 26.76 -57.29
N ASP A 190 3.71 28.09 -57.30
CA ASP A 190 3.85 28.92 -56.09
C ASP A 190 2.63 28.77 -55.16
N VAL A 191 1.42 28.72 -55.72
CA VAL A 191 0.18 28.45 -54.98
C VAL A 191 0.22 27.03 -54.39
N SER A 192 0.65 26.04 -55.17
CA SER A 192 0.75 24.64 -54.71
C SER A 192 1.80 24.49 -53.60
N GLN A 193 2.97 25.12 -53.74
CA GLN A 193 4.00 25.15 -52.71
C GLN A 193 3.52 25.86 -51.43
N SER A 194 2.79 26.96 -51.57
CA SER A 194 2.19 27.67 -50.44
C SER A 194 1.17 26.79 -49.70
N ARG A 195 0.34 26.04 -50.44
CA ARG A 195 -0.62 25.08 -49.86
C ARG A 195 0.09 23.96 -49.11
N ILE A 196 1.15 23.38 -49.69
CA ILE A 196 1.94 22.32 -49.03
C ILE A 196 2.55 22.85 -47.73
N LYS A 197 3.19 24.03 -47.74
CA LYS A 197 3.76 24.64 -46.52
C LYS A 197 2.72 24.88 -45.43
N VAL A 198 1.51 25.33 -45.81
CA VAL A 198 0.41 25.52 -44.85
C VAL A 198 -0.03 24.19 -44.24
N LEU A 199 -0.18 23.14 -45.04
CA LEU A 199 -0.53 21.80 -44.56
C LEU A 199 0.58 21.22 -43.66
N GLU A 200 1.85 21.40 -44.01
CA GLU A 200 2.99 20.97 -43.19
C GLU A 200 2.99 21.68 -41.83
N LEU A 201 2.74 22.99 -41.79
CA LEU A 201 2.62 23.76 -40.56
C LEU A 201 1.43 23.28 -39.70
N GLN A 202 0.29 22.98 -40.32
CA GLN A 202 -0.88 22.44 -39.62
C GLN A 202 -0.58 21.07 -39.01
N ILE A 203 0.03 20.15 -39.78
CA ILE A 203 0.43 18.82 -39.30
C ILE A 203 1.43 18.94 -38.15
N GLU A 204 2.42 19.84 -38.23
CA GLU A 204 3.41 20.03 -37.17
C GLU A 204 2.78 20.65 -35.91
N GLU A 205 1.84 21.59 -36.07
CA GLU A 205 1.11 22.16 -34.94
C GLU A 205 0.22 21.12 -34.26
N GLU A 206 -0.48 20.28 -35.03
CA GLU A 206 -1.27 19.15 -34.50
C GLU A 206 -0.38 18.13 -33.78
N ARG A 207 0.79 17.79 -34.33
CA ARG A 207 1.78 16.93 -33.66
C ARG A 207 2.26 17.52 -32.35
N LYS A 208 2.56 18.82 -32.31
CA LYS A 208 2.97 19.51 -31.07
C LYS A 208 1.84 19.54 -30.05
N LYS A 209 0.59 19.75 -30.48
CA LYS A 209 -0.59 19.71 -29.59
C LYS A 209 -0.79 18.31 -29.02
N ALA A 210 -0.80 17.28 -29.87
CA ALA A 210 -0.93 15.89 -29.46
C ALA A 210 0.20 15.45 -28.51
N ALA A 211 1.45 15.84 -28.77
CA ALA A 211 2.58 15.52 -27.91
C ALA A 211 2.45 16.18 -26.52
N LYS A 212 2.01 17.45 -26.46
CA LYS A 212 1.75 18.15 -25.18
C LYS A 212 0.59 17.51 -24.42
N GLU A 213 -0.47 17.14 -25.10
CA GLU A 213 -1.62 16.48 -24.49
C GLU A 213 -1.23 15.10 -23.93
N MET A 214 -0.52 14.28 -24.71
CA MET A 214 0.01 12.99 -24.25
C MET A 214 0.95 13.14 -23.06
N ALA A 215 1.83 14.15 -23.06
CA ALA A 215 2.70 14.43 -21.92
C ALA A 215 1.90 14.83 -20.67
N SER A 216 0.91 15.72 -20.82
CA SER A 216 0.04 16.13 -19.71
C SER A 216 -0.81 14.98 -19.18
N GLN A 217 -1.31 14.09 -20.04
CA GLN A 217 -2.08 12.91 -19.65
C GLN A 217 -1.19 11.92 -18.90
N LYS A 218 0.04 11.70 -19.37
CA LYS A 218 1.03 10.86 -18.69
C LYS A 218 1.40 11.42 -17.31
N ASP A 219 1.69 12.72 -17.22
CA ASP A 219 2.02 13.35 -15.94
C ASP A 219 0.85 13.30 -14.95
N ALA A 220 -0.39 13.47 -15.44
CA ALA A 220 -1.59 13.34 -14.62
C ALA A 220 -1.79 11.90 -14.14
N ALA A 221 -1.63 10.91 -15.02
CA ALA A 221 -1.72 9.49 -14.69
C ALA A 221 -0.64 9.08 -13.66
N ASP A 222 0.60 9.52 -13.87
CA ASP A 222 1.71 9.29 -12.95
C ASP A 222 1.45 9.93 -11.58
N ARG A 223 0.84 11.13 -11.54
CA ARG A 223 0.47 11.79 -10.27
C ARG A 223 -0.58 10.99 -9.51
N VAL A 224 -1.62 10.52 -10.18
CA VAL A 224 -2.67 9.69 -9.58
C VAL A 224 -2.08 8.35 -9.09
N ALA A 225 -1.23 7.71 -9.90
CA ALA A 225 -0.58 6.45 -9.53
C ALA A 225 0.32 6.61 -8.29
N ARG A 226 1.10 7.70 -8.20
CA ARG A 226 1.93 8.00 -7.01
C ARG A 226 1.09 8.27 -5.77
N GLU A 227 -0.02 8.98 -5.92
CA GLU A 227 -0.93 9.25 -4.80
C GLU A 227 -1.58 7.96 -4.29
N GLN A 228 -2.02 7.09 -5.19
CA GLN A 228 -2.60 5.79 -4.82
C GLN A 228 -1.55 4.90 -4.13
N ALA A 229 -0.35 4.79 -4.70
CA ALA A 229 0.74 4.05 -4.08
C ALA A 229 1.09 4.57 -2.68
N ARG A 230 1.00 5.89 -2.46
CA ARG A 230 1.20 6.50 -1.13
C ARG A 230 0.08 6.12 -0.15
N LYS A 231 -1.18 6.08 -0.59
CA LYS A 231 -2.32 5.64 0.22
C LYS A 231 -2.19 4.17 0.60
N ASP A 232 -1.84 3.31 -0.36
CA ASP A 232 -1.67 1.88 -0.12
C ASP A 232 -0.49 1.60 0.82
N ALA A 233 0.61 2.33 0.66
CA ALA A 233 1.76 2.27 1.58
C ALA A 233 1.38 2.71 3.00
N LEU A 234 0.51 3.73 3.14
CA LEU A 234 0.02 4.18 4.44
C LEU A 234 -0.82 3.12 5.13
N VAL A 235 -1.78 2.51 4.42
CA VAL A 235 -2.60 1.43 4.96
C VAL A 235 -1.73 0.25 5.40
N THR A 236 -0.74 -0.13 4.57
CA THR A 236 0.20 -1.19 4.88
C THR A 236 1.00 -0.89 6.15
N GLU A 237 1.45 0.36 6.33
CA GLU A 237 2.22 0.74 7.51
C GLU A 237 1.38 0.80 8.78
N ILE A 238 0.13 1.28 8.69
CA ILE A 238 -0.82 1.26 9.81
C ILE A 238 -1.05 -0.19 10.26
N GLU A 239 -1.32 -1.08 9.31
CA GLU A 239 -1.56 -2.50 9.61
C GLU A 239 -0.32 -3.17 10.21
N ARG A 240 0.87 -2.85 9.71
CA ARG A 240 2.13 -3.34 10.29
C ARG A 240 2.32 -2.87 11.74
N CYS A 241 2.03 -1.60 12.03
CA CYS A 241 2.08 -1.07 13.40
C CYS A 241 1.05 -1.76 14.31
N ARG A 242 -0.15 -2.02 13.79
CA ARG A 242 -1.21 -2.76 14.50
C ARG A 242 -0.79 -4.19 14.81
N GLN A 243 -0.23 -4.91 13.83
CA GLN A 243 0.28 -6.28 14.03
C GLN A 243 1.43 -6.32 15.03
N ARG A 244 2.34 -5.34 14.96
CA ARG A 244 3.39 -5.18 15.96
C ARG A 244 2.78 -5.00 17.34
N ASP A 245 1.78 -4.15 17.51
CA ASP A 245 1.24 -3.85 18.84
C ASP A 245 0.21 -4.91 19.34
N ALA A 246 -0.25 -5.82 18.47
CA ALA A 246 -1.27 -6.82 18.78
C ALA A 246 -0.87 -7.80 19.90
N HIS A 247 0.43 -8.10 20.06
CA HIS A 247 0.90 -8.98 21.13
C HIS A 247 0.90 -8.32 22.51
N LEU A 248 0.77 -6.99 22.58
CA LEU A 248 0.75 -6.20 23.81
C LEU A 248 -0.67 -6.12 24.41
N CYS A 249 -1.35 -7.26 24.47
CA CYS A 249 -2.75 -7.39 24.85
C CYS A 249 -3.07 -6.84 26.26
N LYS A 250 -2.13 -6.98 27.21
CA LYS A 250 -2.27 -6.40 28.55
C LYS A 250 -1.40 -5.16 28.65
N TRP A 251 -2.01 -3.98 28.59
CA TRP A 251 -1.27 -2.73 28.66
C TRP A 251 -0.88 -2.40 30.11
N GLU A 252 0.36 -2.72 30.47
CA GLU A 252 1.00 -2.35 31.73
C GLU A 252 2.16 -1.37 31.49
N ARG A 253 2.66 -0.74 32.57
CA ARG A 253 3.80 0.19 32.46
C ARG A 253 5.05 -0.49 31.90
N SER A 254 5.25 -1.77 32.20
CA SER A 254 6.32 -2.61 31.64
C SER A 254 6.16 -2.78 30.13
N ALA A 255 4.94 -3.07 29.66
CA ALA A 255 4.62 -3.18 28.24
C ALA A 255 4.85 -1.87 27.49
N ALA A 256 4.57 -0.72 28.12
CA ALA A 256 4.87 0.59 27.55
C ALA A 256 6.37 0.80 27.32
N LEU A 257 7.22 0.43 28.29
CA LEU A 257 8.67 0.51 28.16
C LEU A 257 9.21 -0.49 27.11
N GLU A 258 8.71 -1.72 27.10
CA GLU A 258 9.09 -2.74 26.12
C GLU A 258 8.75 -2.29 24.69
N ARG A 259 7.50 -1.84 24.48
CA ARG A 259 7.07 -1.27 23.20
C ARG A 259 7.95 -0.10 22.81
N PHE A 260 8.17 0.84 23.72
CA PHE A 260 8.99 2.03 23.42
C PHE A 260 10.36 1.63 22.88
N LEU A 261 11.06 0.70 23.54
CA LEU A 261 12.37 0.22 23.11
C LEU A 261 12.32 -0.46 21.73
N LEU A 262 11.32 -1.30 21.49
CA LEU A 262 11.11 -1.95 20.21
C LEU A 262 10.88 -0.92 19.07
N VAL A 263 9.96 0.01 19.28
CA VAL A 263 9.64 1.05 18.28
C VAL A 263 10.81 2.00 18.08
N LEU A 264 11.61 2.25 19.13
CA LEU A 264 12.80 3.08 19.05
C LEU A 264 13.83 2.50 18.09
N ASP A 265 14.08 1.19 18.17
CA ASP A 265 14.98 0.48 17.25
C ASP A 265 14.46 0.50 15.81
N GLU A 266 13.17 0.20 15.60
CA GLU A 266 12.54 0.26 14.27
C GLU A 266 12.64 1.66 13.64
N PHE A 267 12.33 2.69 14.42
CA PHE A 267 12.29 4.08 13.97
C PHE A 267 13.68 4.61 13.63
N GLU A 268 14.70 4.29 14.42
CA GLU A 268 16.07 4.67 14.09
C GLU A 268 16.59 3.98 12.83
N GLY A 269 16.21 2.72 12.60
CA GLY A 269 16.51 2.02 11.35
C GLY A 269 15.87 2.70 10.13
N ARG A 270 14.61 3.12 10.28
CA ARG A 270 13.82 3.75 9.21
C ARG A 270 14.24 5.16 8.88
N THR A 271 14.50 6.00 9.88
CA THR A 271 14.87 7.40 9.66
C THR A 271 16.21 7.58 8.94
N ARG A 272 17.00 6.51 8.71
CA ARG A 272 18.17 6.52 7.83
C ARG A 272 17.81 6.51 6.34
N SER A 273 16.64 5.99 5.99
CA SER A 273 16.15 5.89 4.61
C SER A 273 14.74 6.46 4.56
N VAL A 274 14.67 7.78 4.44
CA VAL A 274 13.42 8.50 4.27
C VAL A 274 12.99 8.32 2.82
N SER A 275 11.91 7.60 2.62
CA SER A 275 11.34 7.29 1.29
C SER A 275 9.86 7.62 1.29
N GLU A 276 9.38 8.23 0.21
CA GLU A 276 7.94 8.49 0.00
C GLU A 276 7.12 7.19 -0.02
N THR A 277 7.77 6.06 -0.33
CA THR A 277 7.14 4.73 -0.36
C THR A 277 6.91 4.13 1.03
N ARG A 278 7.38 4.79 2.10
CA ARG A 278 7.22 4.34 3.48
C ARG A 278 6.78 5.51 4.35
N PRO A 279 5.49 5.90 4.27
CA PRO A 279 4.97 7.01 5.05
C PRO A 279 5.13 6.73 6.55
N LEU A 280 5.47 7.75 7.33
CA LEU A 280 5.54 7.64 8.77
C LEU A 280 4.15 7.83 9.37
N THR A 281 3.69 6.82 10.10
CA THR A 281 2.46 6.86 10.88
C THR A 281 2.74 7.37 12.29
N PHE A 282 1.70 7.88 12.96
CA PHE A 282 1.80 8.35 14.34
C PHE A 282 2.24 7.24 15.30
N GLU A 283 1.73 6.03 15.09
CA GLU A 283 2.01 4.81 15.87
C GLU A 283 3.41 4.25 15.62
N GLY A 284 4.04 4.65 14.51
CA GLY A 284 5.41 4.31 14.13
C GLY A 284 6.48 5.13 14.85
N ILE A 285 6.08 6.19 15.58
CA ILE A 285 7.00 7.05 16.34
C ILE A 285 7.11 6.51 17.78
N PRO A 286 8.34 6.40 18.34
CA PRO A 286 8.55 5.90 19.70
C PRO A 286 8.20 6.99 20.72
N TRP A 287 6.92 7.21 20.99
CA TRP A 287 6.48 8.19 21.99
C TRP A 287 6.81 7.70 23.42
N PRO A 288 7.57 8.47 24.23
CA PRO A 288 7.92 8.08 25.59
C PRO A 288 6.77 8.37 26.56
N THR A 289 5.69 7.59 26.48
CA THR A 289 4.51 7.71 27.36
C THR A 289 4.15 6.36 27.96
N LEU A 290 3.43 6.37 29.10
CA LEU A 290 2.89 5.15 29.71
C LEU A 290 1.48 4.80 29.22
N ASP A 291 0.90 5.66 28.38
CA ASP A 291 -0.46 5.51 27.87
C ASP A 291 -0.53 4.43 26.79
N ASN A 292 -1.70 3.81 26.64
CA ASN A 292 -1.93 2.78 25.65
C ASN A 292 -2.11 3.37 24.24
N PRO A 293 -1.21 3.10 23.28
CA PRO A 293 -1.32 3.62 21.93
C PRO A 293 -2.49 3.04 21.14
N LEU A 294 -3.09 1.94 21.60
CA LEU A 294 -4.30 1.36 21.01
C LEU A 294 -5.58 2.04 21.49
N THR A 295 -5.50 2.98 22.45
CA THR A 295 -6.67 3.73 22.89
C THR A 295 -7.00 4.83 21.88
N PRO A 296 -8.27 5.01 21.47
CA PRO A 296 -8.65 6.04 20.49
C PRO A 296 -8.31 7.48 20.89
N SER A 297 -8.13 7.72 22.20
CA SER A 297 -7.74 9.01 22.75
C SER A 297 -6.23 9.29 22.67
N PHE A 298 -5.42 8.29 22.32
CA PHE A 298 -3.97 8.47 22.17
C PHE A 298 -3.65 9.08 20.80
N GLN A 299 -3.63 10.41 20.76
CA GLN A 299 -3.32 11.21 19.57
C GLN A 299 -2.09 12.09 19.83
N ALA A 300 -1.60 12.81 18.80
CA ALA A 300 -0.42 13.67 18.90
C ALA A 300 -0.54 14.72 20.02
N ASP A 301 -1.70 15.34 20.16
CA ASP A 301 -1.96 16.36 21.20
C ASP A 301 -1.98 15.77 22.61
N ALA A 302 -2.14 14.45 22.73
CA ALA A 302 -2.09 13.77 24.02
C ALA A 302 -0.65 13.62 24.55
N ILE A 303 0.38 13.96 23.78
CA ILE A 303 1.79 13.92 24.20
C ILE A 303 2.14 15.19 24.98
N THR A 304 2.03 15.12 26.31
CA THR A 304 2.36 16.23 27.22
C THR A 304 3.69 16.02 27.92
N TRP A 305 4.24 17.10 28.47
CA TRP A 305 5.49 17.08 29.23
C TRP A 305 5.44 16.08 30.40
N GLU A 306 4.35 16.08 31.17
CA GLU A 306 4.17 15.27 32.38
C GLU A 306 4.18 13.78 32.05
N LYS A 307 3.64 13.39 30.88
CA LYS A 307 3.65 11.99 30.43
C LYS A 307 5.06 11.52 30.08
N VAL A 308 5.86 12.40 29.47
CA VAL A 308 7.28 12.12 29.17
C VAL A 308 8.06 11.93 30.48
N GLU A 309 7.88 12.83 31.44
CA GLU A 309 8.53 12.69 32.76
C GLU A 309 8.08 11.44 33.50
N ALA A 310 6.79 11.12 33.48
CA ALA A 310 6.25 9.91 34.11
C ALA A 310 6.86 8.63 33.51
N PHE A 311 7.02 8.59 32.18
CA PHE A 311 7.69 7.49 31.48
C PHE A 311 9.14 7.35 31.93
N PHE A 312 9.93 8.42 31.93
CA PHE A 312 11.34 8.36 32.32
C PHE A 312 11.54 8.11 33.82
N SER A 313 10.63 8.59 34.67
CA SER A 313 10.60 8.26 36.10
C SER A 313 10.35 6.76 36.34
N TYR A 314 9.48 6.14 35.53
CA TYR A 314 9.32 4.69 35.53
C TYR A 314 10.58 3.98 35.01
N ALA A 315 11.10 4.37 33.85
CA ALA A 315 12.30 3.77 33.26
C ALA A 315 13.53 3.85 34.18
N LYS A 316 13.72 4.95 34.93
CA LYS A 316 14.80 5.13 35.92
C LYS A 316 14.75 4.13 37.07
N ARG A 317 13.55 3.69 37.46
CA ARG A 317 13.35 2.69 38.52
C ARG A 317 13.48 1.26 38.03
N THR A 318 13.19 1.02 36.76
CA THR A 318 13.20 -0.33 36.16
C THR A 318 14.55 -0.71 35.56
N LEU A 319 15.26 0.24 34.95
CA LEU A 319 16.52 -0.01 34.25
C LEU A 319 17.73 0.22 35.16
N LEU A 320 18.82 -0.48 34.88
CA LEU A 320 20.11 -0.20 35.52
C LEU A 320 20.59 1.20 35.14
N HIS A 321 21.32 1.87 36.04
CA HIS A 321 21.76 3.26 35.85
C HIS A 321 22.44 3.51 34.48
N HIS A 322 23.35 2.61 34.07
CA HIS A 322 24.04 2.73 32.79
C HIS A 322 23.12 2.55 31.57
N GLN A 323 22.10 1.67 31.66
CA GLN A 323 21.12 1.47 30.60
C GLN A 323 20.19 2.69 30.49
N TYR A 324 19.73 3.20 31.64
CA TYR A 324 18.94 4.42 31.71
C TYR A 324 19.66 5.62 31.10
N SER A 325 20.93 5.85 31.49
CA SER A 325 21.74 6.94 30.94
C SER A 325 21.90 6.84 29.42
N LYS A 326 22.20 5.63 28.90
CA LYS A 326 22.27 5.37 27.44
C LYS A 326 20.93 5.63 26.74
N LEU A 327 19.82 5.20 27.34
CA LEU A 327 18.47 5.41 26.80
C LEU A 327 18.16 6.91 26.71
N VAL A 328 18.38 7.66 27.79
CA VAL A 328 18.12 9.11 27.84
C VAL A 328 18.96 9.84 26.78
N GLU A 329 20.24 9.53 26.65
CA GLU A 329 21.10 10.14 25.62
C GLU A 329 20.64 9.79 24.20
N ARG A 330 20.19 8.55 23.97
CA ARG A 330 19.66 8.10 22.69
C ARG A 330 18.39 8.85 22.32
N VAL A 331 17.42 8.93 23.23
CA VAL A 331 16.13 9.59 23.02
C VAL A 331 16.29 11.10 22.87
N HIS A 332 17.12 11.74 23.69
CA HIS A 332 17.43 13.17 23.57
C HIS A 332 18.02 13.49 22.18
N ARG A 333 18.95 12.66 21.69
CA ARG A 333 19.52 12.79 20.35
C ARG A 333 18.53 12.49 19.23
N LEU A 334 17.56 11.61 19.45
CA LEU A 334 16.56 11.22 18.45
C LEU A 334 15.51 12.31 18.26
N PHE A 335 14.99 12.86 19.35
CA PHE A 335 13.94 13.89 19.36
C PHE A 335 14.48 15.31 19.17
N HIS A 336 15.77 15.47 18.86
CA HIS A 336 16.31 16.79 18.56
C HIS A 336 15.63 17.40 17.31
N PRO A 337 15.01 18.59 17.40
CA PRO A 337 14.24 19.17 16.30
C PRO A 337 15.05 19.28 15.00
N ASP A 338 16.31 19.68 15.09
CA ASP A 338 17.18 19.81 13.92
C ASP A 338 17.42 18.49 13.19
N LYS A 339 17.45 17.35 13.89
CA LYS A 339 17.61 16.04 13.22
C LYS A 339 16.36 15.63 12.47
N TRP A 340 15.19 15.92 13.02
CA TRP A 340 13.91 15.65 12.34
C TRP A 340 13.79 16.48 11.06
N ARG A 341 14.16 17.77 11.12
CA ARG A 341 14.20 18.66 9.95
C ARG A 341 15.24 18.20 8.92
N ALA A 342 16.49 17.96 9.34
CA ALA A 342 17.58 17.58 8.45
C ALA A 342 17.31 16.26 7.71
N ARG A 343 16.59 15.34 8.35
CA ARG A 343 16.18 14.07 7.73
C ARG A 343 14.87 14.16 6.96
N ARG A 344 14.17 15.30 6.99
CA ARG A 344 12.85 15.47 6.35
C ARG A 344 11.84 14.40 6.82
N VAL A 345 11.91 13.99 8.09
CA VAL A 345 11.05 12.94 8.64
C VAL A 345 9.57 13.34 8.53
N LEU A 346 9.27 14.60 8.82
CA LEU A 346 7.92 15.16 8.80
C LEU A 346 7.28 15.16 7.39
N ASP A 347 8.08 15.18 6.32
CA ASP A 347 7.56 15.15 4.93
C ASP A 347 6.86 13.82 4.60
N THR A 348 7.24 12.75 5.31
CA THR A 348 6.65 11.42 5.17
C THR A 348 5.33 11.25 5.92
N VAL A 349 5.02 12.16 6.86
CA VAL A 349 3.75 12.14 7.60
C VAL A 349 2.62 12.60 6.67
N PRO A 350 1.52 11.83 6.55
CA PRO A 350 0.38 12.19 5.72
C PRO A 350 -0.44 13.32 6.35
N GLY A 351 -0.87 14.28 5.53
CA GLY A 351 -1.70 15.41 5.97
C GLY A 351 -0.91 16.54 6.64
N THR A 352 -1.33 17.78 6.38
CA THR A 352 -0.67 18.97 6.96
C THR A 352 -0.96 19.10 8.45
N ASP A 353 -2.21 18.88 8.87
CA ASP A 353 -2.63 19.04 10.26
C ASP A 353 -1.93 18.02 11.18
N LEU A 354 -1.92 16.74 10.78
CA LEU A 354 -1.22 15.68 11.51
C LEU A 354 0.29 15.96 11.57
N ARG A 355 0.89 16.47 10.49
CA ARG A 355 2.31 16.85 10.48
C ARG A 355 2.61 17.95 11.52
N GLN A 356 1.78 18.98 11.57
CA GLN A 356 1.93 20.07 12.54
C GLN A 356 1.76 19.56 13.98
N ALA A 357 0.77 18.71 14.23
CA ALA A 357 0.56 18.11 15.55
C ALA A 357 1.76 17.24 15.96
N VAL A 358 2.28 16.38 15.06
CA VAL A 358 3.49 15.56 15.30
C VAL A 358 4.71 16.44 15.57
N GLU A 359 4.91 17.52 14.83
CA GLU A 359 6.02 18.45 15.08
C GLU A 359 5.93 19.10 16.46
N GLN A 360 4.73 19.51 16.87
CA GLN A 360 4.50 20.03 18.23
C GLN A 360 4.80 18.98 19.29
N SER A 361 4.30 17.75 19.15
CA SER A 361 4.61 16.65 20.08
C SER A 361 6.11 16.37 20.18
N VAL A 362 6.82 16.39 19.05
CA VAL A 362 8.29 16.21 19.01
C VAL A 362 8.99 17.32 19.78
N ASN A 363 8.56 18.57 19.59
CA ASN A 363 9.11 19.71 20.33
C ASN A 363 8.85 19.56 21.84
N THR A 364 7.64 19.15 22.24
CA THR A 364 7.30 18.87 23.64
C THR A 364 8.22 17.80 24.24
N VAL A 365 8.42 16.67 23.53
CA VAL A 365 9.34 15.61 23.97
C VAL A 365 10.77 16.13 24.06
N ALA A 366 11.25 16.88 23.06
CA ALA A 366 12.61 17.43 23.04
C ALA A 366 12.87 18.35 24.24
N GLN A 367 11.92 19.23 24.55
CA GLN A 367 12.01 20.15 25.67
C GLN A 367 11.99 19.39 27.00
N ALA A 368 11.09 18.41 27.17
CA ALA A 368 11.01 17.57 28.37
C ALA A 368 12.27 16.72 28.59
N MET A 369 12.88 16.24 27.49
CA MET A 369 14.10 15.44 27.54
C MET A 369 15.34 16.22 27.98
N THR A 370 15.38 17.54 27.75
CA THR A 370 16.56 18.36 28.05
C THR A 370 16.95 18.35 29.54
N PRO A 371 16.05 18.64 30.51
CA PRO A 371 16.39 18.55 31.93
C PRO A 371 16.68 17.11 32.39
N ILE A 372 15.95 16.12 31.88
CA ILE A 372 16.17 14.69 32.18
C ILE A 372 17.58 14.27 31.76
N TRP A 373 18.02 14.69 30.57
CA TRP A 373 19.36 14.43 30.07
C TRP A 373 20.45 15.12 30.89
N LYS A 374 20.27 16.40 31.25
CA LYS A 374 21.19 17.12 32.14
C LYS A 374 21.34 16.42 33.50
N GLU A 375 20.24 16.01 34.12
CA GLU A 375 20.26 15.26 35.38
C GLU A 375 21.03 13.94 35.25
N SER A 376 20.84 13.22 34.13
CA SER A 376 21.51 11.94 33.87
C SER A 376 23.04 12.07 33.68
N LYS A 377 23.53 13.27 33.35
CA LYS A 377 24.97 13.57 33.17
C LYS A 377 25.62 14.14 34.44
N GLY A 378 24.86 14.80 35.31
CA GLY A 378 25.38 15.59 36.43
C GLY A 378 25.49 14.89 37.79
N ARG A 379 25.17 13.59 37.91
CA ARG A 379 25.31 12.80 39.15
C ARG A 379 26.42 11.75 39.10
N GLY A 380 27.46 12.01 38.30
CA GLY A 380 28.67 11.17 38.23
C GLY A 380 29.72 11.60 39.22
#